data_AF-A0A954BUV1-F1
#
_entry.id   AF-A0A954BUV1-F1
#
_cell.length_a   1.000
_cell.length_b   1.000
_cell.length_c   1.000
_cell.angle_alpha   90.00
_cell.angle_beta   90.00
_cell.angle_gamma   90.00
#
_symmetry.space_group_name_H-M   'P 1'
#
loop_
_entity.id
_entity.type
_entity.pdbx_description
1 polymer ?
#
loop_
_entity_poly.entity_id
_entity_poly.type
_entity_poly.pdbx_seq_one_letter_code
_entity_poly.pdbx_strand_id
1 'polypeptide(L)'
;MQLFLGTLTRYYTEVQPLDDPEVVVGAVSAWRHWLNKELPHALDWDESPTAPFDEAEVGDKCVGALWLLAAYAGSDAELPVETPDDWRADARVQQAKQSKPGGMFMQVVKPNLWLPGEHDFLFQARELDERLNWIGSSEELLRELEAMERHWKSELESRPGLADDFGHAREIIEPLARRSVEFGLPLRLIPG
;
A
#
# COMPACT_ATOMS: atom_id res chain seq x y z
N MET A 1 6.46 4.31 -10.22
CA MET A 1 5.86 3.25 -9.36
C MET A 1 4.46 2.97 -9.86
N GLN A 2 4.02 1.72 -9.80
CA GLN A 2 2.75 1.27 -10.37
C GLN A 2 1.88 0.64 -9.28
N LEU A 3 0.57 0.85 -9.34
CA LEU A 3 -0.40 0.09 -8.55
C LEU A 3 -1.04 -0.98 -9.40
N PHE A 4 -1.23 -2.13 -8.80
CA PHE A 4 -1.98 -3.25 -9.35
C PHE A 4 -3.13 -3.58 -8.41
N LEU A 5 -4.35 -3.62 -8.94
CA LEU A 5 -5.55 -4.10 -8.29
C LEU A 5 -5.97 -5.40 -8.97
N GLY A 6 -6.05 -6.50 -8.25
CA GLY A 6 -6.45 -7.78 -8.82
C GLY A 6 -6.07 -8.97 -7.97
N THR A 7 -6.37 -10.16 -8.48
CA THR A 7 -6.07 -11.42 -7.79
C THR A 7 -4.55 -11.60 -7.65
N LEU A 8 -4.10 -12.22 -6.56
CA LEU A 8 -2.69 -12.55 -6.40
C LEU A 8 -2.27 -13.64 -7.38
N THR A 9 -3.19 -14.51 -7.77
CA THR A 9 -2.96 -15.46 -8.85
C THR A 9 -2.53 -14.73 -10.12
N ARG A 10 -3.31 -13.74 -10.58
CA ARG A 10 -2.97 -12.95 -11.77
C ARG A 10 -1.65 -12.21 -11.59
N TYR A 11 -1.43 -11.61 -10.42
CA TYR A 11 -0.17 -10.92 -10.14
C TYR A 11 1.04 -11.84 -10.33
N TYR A 12 1.02 -13.04 -9.74
CA TYR A 12 2.13 -14.00 -9.79
C TYR A 12 2.19 -14.83 -11.08
N THR A 13 1.23 -14.70 -12.01
CA THR A 13 1.31 -15.33 -13.33
C THR A 13 1.59 -14.35 -14.46
N GLU A 14 1.17 -13.09 -14.34
CA GLU A 14 1.22 -12.12 -15.44
C GLU A 14 2.15 -10.92 -15.16
N VAL A 15 2.23 -10.47 -13.90
CA VAL A 15 2.95 -9.22 -13.54
C VAL A 15 4.35 -9.53 -12.96
N GLN A 16 4.42 -10.42 -11.99
CA GLN A 16 5.67 -10.96 -11.43
C GLN A 16 5.64 -12.49 -11.55
N PRO A 17 5.82 -13.03 -12.77
CA PRO A 17 5.59 -14.44 -13.06
C PRO A 17 6.52 -15.34 -12.24
N LEU A 18 5.93 -16.34 -11.61
CA LEU A 18 6.62 -17.50 -11.04
C LEU A 18 6.62 -18.67 -12.06
N ASP A 19 7.52 -19.64 -11.87
CA ASP A 19 7.85 -20.63 -12.90
C ASP A 19 6.68 -21.54 -13.35
N ASP A 20 5.67 -21.75 -12.51
CA ASP A 20 4.54 -22.65 -12.80
C ASP A 20 3.17 -22.04 -12.40
N PRO A 21 2.36 -21.60 -13.38
CA PRO A 21 1.03 -21.02 -13.13
C PRO A 21 0.04 -21.94 -12.40
N GLU A 22 0.11 -23.25 -12.61
CA GLU A 22 -0.78 -24.20 -11.92
C GLU A 22 -0.40 -24.30 -10.43
N VAL A 23 0.91 -24.23 -10.14
CA VAL A 23 1.42 -24.17 -8.77
C VAL A 23 1.02 -22.85 -8.09
N VAL A 24 0.98 -21.72 -8.82
CA VAL A 24 0.59 -20.42 -8.26
C VAL A 24 -0.81 -20.47 -7.65
N VAL A 25 -1.81 -21.00 -8.36
CA VAL A 25 -3.19 -21.09 -7.85
C VAL A 25 -3.25 -21.85 -6.52
N GLY A 26 -2.58 -23.02 -6.47
CA GLY A 26 -2.49 -23.83 -5.26
C GLY A 26 -1.78 -23.12 -4.11
N ALA A 27 -0.68 -22.40 -4.43
CA ALA A 27 0.11 -21.66 -3.46
C ALA A 27 -0.66 -20.47 -2.87
N VAL A 28 -1.37 -19.68 -3.69
CA VAL A 28 -2.21 -18.56 -3.22
C VAL A 28 -3.32 -19.08 -2.31
N SER A 29 -3.99 -20.17 -2.69
CA SER A 29 -5.04 -20.79 -1.87
C SER A 29 -4.50 -21.29 -0.53
N ALA A 30 -3.35 -21.97 -0.53
CA ALA A 30 -2.69 -22.44 0.70
C ALA A 30 -2.25 -21.27 1.60
N TRP A 31 -1.73 -20.20 1.01
CA TRP A 31 -1.32 -19.00 1.72
C TRP A 31 -2.50 -18.28 2.37
N ARG A 32 -3.60 -18.09 1.62
CA ARG A 32 -4.86 -17.55 2.15
C ARG A 32 -5.39 -18.40 3.31
N HIS A 33 -5.38 -19.72 3.16
CA HIS A 33 -5.81 -20.63 4.23
C HIS A 33 -4.95 -20.50 5.48
N TRP A 34 -3.63 -20.42 5.30
CA TRP A 34 -2.68 -20.23 6.41
C TRP A 34 -2.91 -18.88 7.11
N LEU A 35 -3.04 -17.78 6.37
CA LEU A 35 -3.31 -16.46 6.94
C LEU A 35 -4.61 -16.44 7.77
N ASN A 36 -5.68 -17.04 7.25
CA ASN A 36 -6.96 -17.16 7.97
C ASN A 36 -6.87 -17.96 9.28
N LYS A 37 -5.87 -18.84 9.41
CA LYS A 37 -5.65 -19.62 10.63
C LYS A 37 -4.81 -18.84 11.66
N GLU A 38 -3.83 -18.07 11.20
CA GLU A 38 -2.90 -17.36 12.07
C GLU A 38 -3.41 -15.99 12.53
N LEU A 39 -4.29 -15.38 11.75
CA LEU A 39 -4.83 -14.06 12.04
C LEU A 39 -6.18 -14.13 12.76
N PRO A 40 -6.47 -13.16 13.65
CA PRO A 40 -7.71 -13.15 14.40
C PRO A 40 -8.94 -12.83 13.53
N HIS A 41 -8.75 -12.40 12.29
CA HIS A 41 -9.79 -11.97 11.37
C HIS A 41 -9.67 -12.75 10.07
N ALA A 42 -10.82 -13.17 9.53
CA ALA A 42 -10.84 -13.87 8.27
C ALA A 42 -10.52 -12.90 7.13
N LEU A 43 -9.53 -13.28 6.31
CA LEU A 43 -9.16 -12.63 5.07
C LEU A 43 -9.74 -13.45 3.92
N ASP A 44 -10.85 -13.00 3.34
CA ASP A 44 -11.51 -13.68 2.22
C ASP A 44 -11.56 -12.77 0.99
N TRP A 45 -10.39 -12.53 0.41
CA TRP A 45 -10.29 -11.83 -0.87
C TRP A 45 -10.62 -12.76 -2.04
N ASP A 46 -11.13 -12.18 -3.12
CA ASP A 46 -11.52 -12.86 -4.34
C ASP A 46 -10.30 -13.27 -5.17
N GLU A 47 -10.26 -14.54 -5.57
CA GLU A 47 -9.26 -15.14 -6.46
C GLU A 47 -9.95 -15.74 -7.71
N SER A 48 -11.19 -15.36 -7.99
CA SER A 48 -11.93 -15.84 -9.14
C SER A 48 -11.24 -15.45 -10.45
N PRO A 49 -11.17 -16.33 -11.47
CA PRO A 49 -10.56 -16.00 -12.76
C PRO A 49 -11.24 -14.84 -13.48
N THR A 50 -12.51 -14.58 -13.13
CA THR A 50 -13.36 -13.51 -13.68
C THR A 50 -13.27 -12.21 -12.89
N ALA A 51 -12.52 -12.17 -11.79
CA ALA A 51 -12.33 -10.97 -11.00
C ALA A 51 -11.79 -9.82 -11.87
N PRO A 52 -12.33 -8.60 -11.69
CA PRO A 52 -11.79 -7.43 -12.40
C PRO A 52 -10.35 -7.18 -11.96
N PHE A 53 -9.60 -6.49 -12.81
CA PHE A 53 -8.27 -6.02 -12.47
C PHE A 53 -8.07 -4.61 -13.02
N ASP A 54 -7.11 -3.90 -12.46
CA ASP A 54 -6.72 -2.57 -12.92
C ASP A 54 -5.26 -2.30 -12.59
N GLU A 55 -4.67 -1.38 -13.36
CA GLU A 55 -3.30 -0.93 -13.20
C GLU A 55 -3.23 0.58 -13.37
N ALA A 56 -2.50 1.25 -12.49
CA ALA A 56 -2.29 2.69 -12.60
C ALA A 56 -0.84 3.08 -12.31
N GLU A 57 -0.29 3.96 -13.12
CA GLU A 57 0.99 4.59 -12.84
C GLU A 57 0.78 5.74 -11.85
N VAL A 58 1.32 5.61 -10.63
CA VAL A 58 1.22 6.67 -9.61
C VAL A 58 2.33 7.71 -9.79
N GLY A 59 3.48 7.29 -10.31
CA GLY A 59 4.67 8.12 -10.37
C GLY A 59 5.49 8.12 -9.07
N ASP A 60 6.79 8.35 -9.21
CA ASP A 60 7.73 8.21 -8.10
C ASP A 60 7.58 9.33 -7.05
N LYS A 61 7.41 10.58 -7.52
CA LYS A 61 7.23 11.74 -6.65
C LYS A 61 5.92 11.68 -5.87
N CYS A 62 4.84 11.23 -6.48
CA CYS A 62 3.55 11.14 -5.82
C CYS A 62 3.57 10.10 -4.66
N VAL A 63 4.23 8.96 -4.86
CA VAL A 63 4.49 8.00 -3.75
C VAL A 63 5.44 8.60 -2.71
N GLY A 64 6.48 9.30 -3.16
CA GLY A 64 7.41 10.01 -2.27
C GLY A 64 6.72 11.00 -1.34
N ALA A 65 5.81 11.83 -1.88
CA ALA A 65 5.01 12.77 -1.12
C ALA A 65 4.19 12.09 -0.02
N LEU A 66 3.49 11.00 -0.35
CA LEU A 66 2.73 10.21 0.63
C LEU A 66 3.60 9.69 1.77
N TRP A 67 4.75 9.11 1.43
CA TRP A 67 5.64 8.52 2.42
C TRP A 67 6.32 9.58 3.29
N LEU A 68 6.67 10.73 2.72
CA LEU A 68 7.19 11.87 3.47
C LEU A 68 6.15 12.39 4.46
N LEU A 69 4.93 12.69 3.99
CA LEU A 69 3.85 13.17 4.85
C LEU A 69 3.55 12.19 5.99
N ALA A 70 3.51 10.90 5.71
CA ALA A 70 3.33 9.90 6.75
C ALA A 70 4.52 9.82 7.72
N ALA A 71 5.76 9.84 7.22
CA ALA A 71 6.95 9.74 8.04
C ALA A 71 7.16 10.96 8.96
N TYR A 72 6.75 12.14 8.53
CA TYR A 72 6.92 13.38 9.28
C TYR A 72 5.78 13.64 10.30
N ALA A 73 4.64 12.94 10.21
CA ALA A 73 3.46 13.21 11.03
C ALA A 73 3.69 13.02 12.54
N GLY A 74 4.65 12.16 12.90
CA GLY A 74 5.08 11.94 14.28
C GLY A 74 6.35 12.68 14.68
N SER A 75 6.79 13.68 13.90
CA SER A 75 8.09 14.33 14.10
C SER A 75 7.97 15.84 14.27
N ASP A 76 8.88 16.43 15.06
CA ASP A 76 9.03 17.89 15.17
C ASP A 76 9.82 18.51 14.00
N ALA A 77 10.17 17.72 12.97
CA ALA A 77 10.92 18.19 11.82
C ALA A 77 10.01 18.91 10.82
N GLU A 78 10.55 19.93 10.17
CA GLU A 78 9.82 20.65 9.14
C GLU A 78 9.69 19.81 7.85
N LEU A 79 8.49 19.78 7.26
CA LEU A 79 8.25 19.15 5.98
C LEU A 79 9.05 19.84 4.85
N PRO A 80 9.58 19.07 3.89
CA PRO A 80 10.20 19.65 2.69
C PRO A 80 9.18 20.47 1.89
N VAL A 81 9.65 21.47 1.14
CA VAL A 81 8.78 22.36 0.35
C VAL A 81 8.15 21.63 -0.85
N GLU A 82 8.88 20.68 -1.41
CA GLU A 82 8.50 19.84 -2.54
C GLU A 82 9.02 18.41 -2.32
N THR A 83 8.52 17.44 -3.06
CA THR A 83 9.05 16.07 -3.00
C THR A 83 10.46 16.03 -3.59
N PRO A 84 11.50 15.67 -2.80
CA PRO A 84 12.86 15.53 -3.32
C PRO A 84 12.95 14.37 -4.33
N ASP A 85 13.79 14.52 -5.35
CA ASP A 85 14.02 13.44 -6.33
C ASP A 85 14.57 12.17 -5.67
N ASP A 86 15.34 12.31 -4.59
CA ASP A 86 15.95 11.24 -3.82
C ASP A 86 15.21 10.95 -2.50
N TRP A 87 13.90 11.18 -2.44
CA TRP A 87 13.06 11.00 -1.24
C TRP A 87 13.25 9.67 -0.50
N ARG A 88 13.66 8.59 -1.19
CA ARG A 88 14.00 7.30 -0.56
C ARG A 88 15.18 7.39 0.41
N ALA A 89 16.09 8.32 0.20
CA ALA A 89 17.22 8.59 1.08
C ALA A 89 16.86 9.47 2.29
N ASP A 90 15.63 10.02 2.32
CA ASP A 90 15.16 10.81 3.46
C ASP A 90 15.21 9.98 4.76
N ALA A 91 15.85 10.55 5.78
CA ALA A 91 16.11 9.86 7.03
C ALA A 91 14.82 9.49 7.79
N ARG A 92 13.77 10.31 7.69
CA ARG A 92 12.48 10.04 8.32
C ARG A 92 11.74 8.94 7.59
N VAL A 93 11.77 8.93 6.27
CA VAL A 93 11.21 7.82 5.47
C VAL A 93 11.91 6.52 5.83
N GLN A 94 13.24 6.49 5.85
CA GLN A 94 14.01 5.31 6.24
C GLN A 94 13.68 4.85 7.67
N GLN A 95 13.62 5.79 8.62
CA GLN A 95 13.25 5.50 10.00
C GLN A 95 11.84 4.92 10.09
N ALA A 96 10.86 5.51 9.42
CA ALA A 96 9.48 5.07 9.38
C ALA A 96 9.37 3.68 8.75
N LYS A 97 10.17 3.35 7.73
CA LYS A 97 10.22 1.99 7.14
C LYS A 97 10.86 0.94 8.04
N GLN A 98 11.80 1.31 8.89
CA GLN A 98 12.52 0.38 9.78
C GLN A 98 11.88 0.23 11.16
N SER A 99 11.06 1.18 11.61
CA SER A 99 10.40 1.14 12.91
C SER A 99 9.42 -0.04 13.06
N LYS A 100 9.02 -0.38 14.29
CA LYS A 100 7.84 -1.23 14.46
C LYS A 100 6.57 -0.44 14.10
N PRO A 101 5.50 -1.08 13.58
CA PRO A 101 4.20 -0.43 13.48
C PRO A 101 3.78 0.16 14.83
N GLY A 102 3.20 1.35 14.78
CA GLY A 102 2.79 2.10 15.98
C GLY A 102 2.87 3.63 15.84
N GLY A 103 3.34 4.15 14.70
CA GLY A 103 3.25 5.57 14.35
C GLY A 103 1.91 5.92 13.70
N MET A 104 1.77 7.19 13.30
CA MET A 104 0.65 7.64 12.46
C MET A 104 0.86 7.19 11.02
N PHE A 105 -0.23 6.92 10.31
CA PHE A 105 -0.24 6.66 8.88
C PHE A 105 0.65 5.48 8.41
N MET A 106 0.61 4.37 9.18
CA MET A 106 1.49 3.23 8.92
C MET A 106 1.05 2.40 7.73
N GLN A 107 -0.25 2.36 7.41
CA GLN A 107 -0.77 1.70 6.20
C GLN A 107 -0.24 2.36 4.93
N VAL A 108 0.18 3.64 4.99
CA VAL A 108 0.78 4.33 3.84
C VAL A 108 2.26 3.96 3.63
N VAL A 109 3.06 3.85 4.71
CA VAL A 109 4.53 3.73 4.59
C VAL A 109 5.04 2.29 4.59
N LYS A 110 4.35 1.39 5.29
CA LYS A 110 4.86 0.03 5.54
C LYS A 110 4.52 -0.95 4.43
N PRO A 111 3.24 -1.13 4.07
CA PRO A 111 2.85 -2.21 3.18
C PRO A 111 3.17 -1.85 1.74
N ASN A 112 3.47 -2.88 0.96
CA ASN A 112 3.31 -2.81 -0.50
C ASN A 112 2.15 -3.68 -0.98
N LEU A 113 1.49 -4.38 -0.06
CA LEU A 113 0.32 -5.21 -0.31
C LEU A 113 -0.74 -4.87 0.73
N TRP A 114 -1.93 -4.51 0.25
CA TRP A 114 -3.12 -4.33 1.06
C TRP A 114 -4.14 -5.39 0.68
N LEU A 115 -4.67 -6.06 1.68
CA LEU A 115 -5.76 -7.01 1.52
C LEU A 115 -7.09 -6.33 1.87
N PRO A 116 -8.18 -6.69 1.19
CA PRO A 116 -9.50 -6.21 1.56
C PRO A 116 -9.89 -6.74 2.95
N GLY A 117 -10.61 -5.93 3.70
CA GLY A 117 -11.17 -6.29 5.00
C GLY A 117 -10.78 -5.37 6.14
N GLU A 118 -11.68 -5.26 7.12
CA GLU A 118 -11.56 -4.38 8.28
C GLU A 118 -10.61 -4.98 9.31
N HIS A 119 -9.36 -4.51 9.33
CA HIS A 119 -8.39 -4.83 10.37
C HIS A 119 -7.44 -3.66 10.58
N ASP A 120 -7.26 -3.27 11.84
CA ASP A 120 -6.54 -2.06 12.26
C ASP A 120 -5.03 -2.29 12.50
N PHE A 121 -4.54 -3.50 12.20
CA PHE A 121 -3.16 -3.89 12.42
C PHE A 121 -2.42 -4.19 11.12
N LEU A 122 -1.11 -3.96 11.15
CA LEU A 122 -0.18 -4.46 10.14
C LEU A 122 0.40 -5.80 10.60
N PHE A 123 0.60 -6.72 9.68
CA PHE A 123 1.29 -7.98 9.96
C PHE A 123 2.36 -8.26 8.91
N GLN A 124 3.37 -9.05 9.29
CA GLN A 124 4.36 -9.55 8.34
C GLN A 124 4.00 -10.95 7.92
N ALA A 125 4.04 -11.19 6.62
CA ALA A 125 3.97 -12.53 6.07
C ALA A 125 4.98 -12.70 4.95
N ARG A 126 5.43 -13.94 4.77
CA ARG A 126 6.18 -14.30 3.58
C ARG A 126 5.19 -14.49 2.44
N GLU A 127 5.48 -13.84 1.32
CA GLU A 127 4.70 -13.97 0.09
C GLU A 127 5.20 -15.15 -0.76
N LEU A 128 4.53 -15.41 -1.89
CA LEU A 128 4.85 -16.54 -2.77
C LEU A 128 6.23 -16.42 -3.43
N ASP A 129 6.76 -15.20 -3.58
CA ASP A 129 8.10 -14.94 -4.07
C ASP A 129 9.19 -14.98 -2.96
N GLU A 130 8.86 -15.59 -1.81
CA GLU A 130 9.69 -15.70 -0.61
C GLU A 130 10.04 -14.38 0.10
N ARG A 131 9.56 -13.23 -0.40
CA ARG A 131 9.82 -11.94 0.25
C ARG A 131 8.99 -11.81 1.51
N LEU A 132 9.62 -11.34 2.58
CA LEU A 132 8.93 -10.92 3.79
C LEU A 132 8.43 -9.48 3.57
N ASN A 133 7.12 -9.29 3.64
CA ASN A 133 6.50 -7.98 3.41
C ASN A 133 5.56 -7.63 4.57
N TRP A 134 5.38 -6.33 4.79
CA TRP A 134 4.26 -5.85 5.60
C TRP A 134 3.00 -5.88 4.75
N ILE A 135 1.93 -6.38 5.33
CA ILE A 135 0.62 -6.45 4.72
C ILE A 135 -0.33 -5.58 5.55
N GLY A 136 -1.13 -4.81 4.84
CA GLY A 136 -2.08 -3.87 5.40
C GLY A 136 -3.52 -4.12 4.97
N SER A 137 -4.39 -3.21 5.39
CA SER A 137 -5.81 -3.18 5.02
C SER A 137 -6.07 -2.08 4.00
N SER A 138 -6.80 -2.40 2.93
CA SER A 138 -7.26 -1.38 1.98
C SER A 138 -8.26 -0.40 2.61
N GLU A 139 -9.01 -0.85 3.62
CA GLU A 139 -9.96 0.00 4.35
C GLU A 139 -9.23 0.98 5.27
N GLU A 140 -8.22 0.50 6.02
CA GLU A 140 -7.41 1.39 6.85
C GLU A 140 -6.54 2.31 6.00
N LEU A 141 -6.05 1.86 4.85
CA LEU A 141 -5.38 2.75 3.89
C LEU A 141 -6.28 3.93 3.51
N LEU A 142 -7.55 3.70 3.18
CA LEU A 142 -8.49 4.78 2.88
C LEU A 142 -8.70 5.72 4.08
N ARG A 143 -8.86 5.17 5.29
CA ARG A 143 -9.01 5.96 6.53
C ARG A 143 -7.78 6.83 6.77
N GLU A 144 -6.58 6.28 6.57
CA GLU A 144 -5.33 6.99 6.75
C GLU A 144 -5.10 8.08 5.69
N LEU A 145 -5.44 7.85 4.42
CA LEU A 145 -5.34 8.88 3.37
C LEU A 145 -6.24 10.09 3.68
N GLU A 146 -7.47 9.83 4.12
CA GLU A 146 -8.42 10.88 4.50
C GLU A 146 -7.96 11.63 5.77
N ALA A 147 -7.43 10.91 6.76
CA ALA A 147 -6.89 11.50 7.97
C ALA A 147 -5.62 12.32 7.71
N MET A 148 -4.78 11.87 6.77
CA MET A 148 -3.55 12.55 6.37
C MET A 148 -3.85 13.90 5.68
N GLU A 149 -4.85 13.96 4.80
CA GLU A 149 -5.31 15.21 4.20
C GLU A 149 -5.74 16.22 5.27
N ARG A 150 -6.53 15.78 6.24
CA ARG A 150 -6.97 16.66 7.34
C ARG A 150 -5.79 17.13 8.20
N HIS A 151 -4.87 16.21 8.51
CA HIS A 151 -3.73 16.47 9.37
C HIS A 151 -2.79 17.52 8.77
N TRP A 152 -2.52 17.43 7.46
CA TRP A 152 -1.54 18.27 6.78
C TRP A 152 -2.13 19.46 6.01
N LYS A 153 -3.44 19.71 6.16
CA LYS A 153 -4.14 20.73 5.35
C LYS A 153 -3.45 22.10 5.39
N SER A 154 -3.10 22.59 6.58
CA SER A 154 -2.50 23.92 6.73
C SER A 154 -1.08 23.99 6.15
N GLU A 155 -0.32 22.92 6.29
CA GLU A 155 1.07 22.84 5.85
C GLU A 155 1.16 22.75 4.32
N LEU A 156 0.24 22.01 3.71
CA LEU A 156 0.14 21.85 2.26
C LEU A 156 -0.28 23.13 1.54
N GLU A 157 -1.11 23.98 2.16
CA GLU A 157 -1.46 25.31 1.63
C GLU A 157 -0.21 26.18 1.39
N SER A 158 0.85 25.99 2.17
CA SER A 158 2.12 26.70 2.04
C SER A 158 3.18 25.97 1.19
N ARG A 159 2.88 24.75 0.71
CA ARG A 159 3.82 23.85 0.01
C ARG A 159 3.19 23.28 -1.25
N PRO A 160 2.96 24.12 -2.30
CA PRO A 160 2.18 23.72 -3.46
C PRO A 160 2.77 22.52 -4.22
N GLY A 161 4.11 22.41 -4.33
CA GLY A 161 4.74 21.26 -5.00
C GLY A 161 4.47 19.94 -4.29
N LEU A 162 4.60 19.92 -2.96
CA LEU A 162 4.27 18.73 -2.16
C LEU A 162 2.75 18.44 -2.17
N ALA A 163 1.92 19.48 -2.17
CA ALA A 163 0.46 19.37 -2.23
C ALA A 163 -0.02 18.79 -3.56
N ASP A 164 0.55 19.22 -4.68
CA ASP A 164 0.23 18.71 -6.01
C ASP A 164 0.60 17.21 -6.13
N ASP A 165 1.81 16.83 -5.69
CA ASP A 165 2.25 15.44 -5.70
C ASP A 165 1.37 14.54 -4.82
N PHE A 166 1.02 15.01 -3.61
CA PHE A 166 0.13 14.29 -2.68
C PHE A 166 -1.30 14.18 -3.23
N GLY A 167 -1.83 15.26 -3.77
CA GLY A 167 -3.16 15.30 -4.40
C GLY A 167 -3.25 14.30 -5.53
N HIS A 168 -2.28 14.31 -6.44
CA HIS A 168 -2.24 13.37 -7.57
C HIS A 168 -2.10 11.91 -7.11
N ALA A 169 -1.29 11.65 -6.09
CA ALA A 169 -1.18 10.31 -5.52
C ALA A 169 -2.54 9.79 -5.03
N ARG A 170 -3.32 10.65 -4.36
CA ARG A 170 -4.66 10.30 -3.83
C ARG A 170 -5.69 10.10 -4.93
N GLU A 171 -5.68 10.94 -5.96
CA GLU A 171 -6.57 10.79 -7.13
C GLU A 171 -6.43 9.41 -7.79
N ILE A 172 -5.27 8.78 -7.67
CA ILE A 172 -4.98 7.45 -8.22
C ILE A 172 -5.20 6.34 -7.20
N ILE A 173 -4.66 6.47 -5.98
CA ILE A 173 -4.70 5.42 -4.96
C ILE A 173 -6.11 5.24 -4.40
N GLU A 174 -6.83 6.32 -4.09
CA GLU A 174 -8.12 6.20 -3.41
C GLU A 174 -9.16 5.44 -4.25
N PRO A 175 -9.35 5.70 -5.55
CA PRO A 175 -10.30 4.92 -6.35
C PRO A 175 -9.95 3.44 -6.40
N LEU A 176 -8.67 3.08 -6.52
CA LEU A 176 -8.24 1.68 -6.54
C LEU A 176 -8.39 1.00 -5.18
N ALA A 177 -8.08 1.70 -4.09
CA ALA A 177 -8.31 1.20 -2.73
C ALA A 177 -9.81 1.03 -2.43
N ARG A 178 -10.68 1.94 -2.89
CA ARG A 178 -12.14 1.76 -2.79
C ARG A 178 -12.61 0.53 -3.56
N ARG A 179 -12.12 0.33 -4.78
CA ARG A 179 -12.44 -0.86 -5.58
C ARG A 179 -11.88 -2.15 -4.99
N SER A 180 -10.71 -2.10 -4.36
CA SER A 180 -10.17 -3.22 -3.57
C SER A 180 -11.16 -3.66 -2.50
N VAL A 181 -11.76 -2.72 -1.76
CA VAL A 181 -12.79 -3.01 -0.76
C VAL A 181 -14.08 -3.51 -1.43
N GLU A 182 -14.57 -2.80 -2.45
CA GLU A 182 -15.84 -3.11 -3.14
C GLU A 182 -15.85 -4.52 -3.77
N PHE A 183 -14.78 -4.88 -4.46
CA PHE A 183 -14.66 -6.16 -5.17
C PHE A 183 -13.98 -7.25 -4.33
N GLY A 184 -13.55 -6.91 -3.11
CA GLY A 184 -12.78 -7.84 -2.28
C GLY A 184 -11.47 -8.26 -2.94
N LEU A 185 -10.73 -7.33 -3.55
CA LEU A 185 -9.50 -7.64 -4.28
C LEU A 185 -8.25 -7.10 -3.59
N PRO A 186 -7.12 -7.83 -3.63
CA PRO A 186 -5.82 -7.31 -3.23
C PRO A 186 -5.41 -6.07 -4.02
N LEU A 187 -4.78 -5.11 -3.33
CA LEU A 187 -4.14 -3.93 -3.92
C LEU A 187 -2.63 -4.01 -3.66
N ARG A 188 -1.80 -3.77 -4.67
CA ARG A 188 -0.34 -3.87 -4.56
C ARG A 188 0.36 -2.67 -5.16
N LEU A 189 1.29 -2.10 -4.42
CA LEU A 189 2.25 -1.12 -4.94
C LEU A 189 3.49 -1.85 -5.44
N ILE A 190 3.78 -1.70 -6.72
CA ILE A 190 4.93 -2.26 -7.41
C ILE A 190 6.01 -1.18 -7.46
N PRO A 191 7.15 -1.37 -6.77
CA PRO A 191 8.30 -0.50 -6.90
C PRO A 191 8.81 -0.49 -8.34
N GLY A 192 9.20 0.69 -8.82
CA GLY A 192 9.92 0.83 -10.09
C GLY A 192 11.40 0.48 -9.97
#